data_AF-A0A538BXT7-F1
#
_entry.id   AF-A0A538BXT7-F1
#
_cell.length_a   1.000
_cell.length_b   1.000
_cell.length_c   1.000
_cell.angle_alpha   90.00
_cell.angle_beta   90.00
_cell.angle_gamma   90.00
#
_symmetry.space_group_name_H-M   'P 1'
#
loop_
_entity.id
_entity.type
_entity.pdbx_description
1 polymer ?
#
loop_
_entity_poly.entity_id
_entity_poly.type
_entity_poly.pdbx_seq_one_letter_code
_entity_poly.pdbx_strand_id
1 'polypeptide(L)'
;PEDLMQTQAFEFARYHVTDVPTFFQSSKRWALPSALPSAVNGTAVGTLRPYYVLLKLPGDTSEQFVLFEPFTPPGRGNMVAYMTAGSDPGKYGQLRAFQFPTGENVDGPSQVRSLIRQDPTVSQQLTLLSQRGSDVIFGDLLIVPIE
;
A
#
# COMPACT_ATOMS: atom_id res chain seq x y z
N PRO A 1 -0.04 16.08 -5.31
CA PRO A 1 -1.39 15.46 -5.31
C PRO A 1 -1.51 14.30 -4.31
N GLU A 2 -0.39 13.60 -4.12
CA GLU A 2 -0.11 12.54 -3.17
C GLU A 2 -0.49 12.94 -1.74
N ASP A 3 -0.06 14.11 -1.26
CA ASP A 3 -0.41 14.56 0.11
C ASP A 3 -1.93 14.72 0.30
N LEU A 4 -2.62 15.23 -0.74
CA LEU A 4 -4.07 15.37 -0.72
C LEU A 4 -4.75 13.99 -0.72
N MET A 5 -4.31 13.07 -1.59
CA MET A 5 -4.83 11.70 -1.63
C MET A 5 -4.57 10.97 -0.31
N GLN A 6 -3.38 11.12 0.27
CA GLN A 6 -3.04 10.49 1.55
C GLN A 6 -3.93 11.01 2.67
N THR A 7 -4.20 12.31 2.70
CA THR A 7 -5.15 12.92 3.67
C THR A 7 -6.57 12.38 3.47
N GLN A 8 -7.04 12.33 2.22
CA GLN A 8 -8.37 11.79 1.89
C GLN A 8 -8.47 10.30 2.25
N ALA A 9 -7.44 9.52 1.97
CA ALA A 9 -7.38 8.10 2.30
C ALA A 9 -7.33 7.88 3.82
N PHE A 10 -6.59 8.70 4.56
CA PHE A 10 -6.53 8.65 6.02
C PHE A 10 -7.92 8.87 6.65
N GLU A 11 -8.67 9.87 6.20
CA GLU A 11 -10.03 10.11 6.67
C GLU A 11 -10.98 8.98 6.23
N PHE A 12 -10.90 8.56 4.97
CA PHE A 12 -11.74 7.48 4.44
C PHE A 12 -11.53 6.14 5.18
N ALA A 13 -10.30 5.85 5.60
CA ALA A 13 -9.97 4.66 6.38
C ALA A 13 -10.81 4.55 7.67
N ARG A 14 -11.23 5.69 8.23
CA ARG A 14 -12.12 5.76 9.40
C ARG A 14 -13.61 5.81 9.00
N TYR A 15 -13.95 6.60 7.99
CA TYR A 15 -15.35 6.96 7.70
C TYR A 15 -16.05 6.07 6.66
N HIS A 16 -15.35 5.12 6.03
CA HIS A 16 -16.00 4.11 5.16
C HIS A 16 -16.98 3.20 5.93
N VAL A 17 -16.83 3.11 7.26
CA VAL A 17 -17.76 2.37 8.14
C VAL A 17 -18.94 3.27 8.48
N THR A 18 -20.09 3.02 7.87
CA THR A 18 -21.31 3.81 8.08
C THR A 18 -22.24 3.26 9.16
N ASP A 19 -22.07 1.99 9.56
CA ASP A 19 -22.82 1.38 10.65
C ASP A 19 -22.36 1.92 12.02
N VAL A 20 -23.27 2.55 12.75
CA VAL A 20 -22.96 3.31 13.97
C VAL A 20 -22.34 2.42 15.07
N PRO A 21 -22.92 1.27 15.45
CA PRO A 21 -22.30 0.39 16.43
C PRO A 21 -20.88 -0.05 16.03
N THR A 22 -20.68 -0.45 14.78
CA THR A 22 -19.37 -0.87 14.26
C THR A 22 -18.36 0.28 14.29
N PHE A 23 -18.78 1.49 13.92
CA PHE A 23 -17.94 2.69 13.93
C PHE A 23 -17.42 3.00 15.34
N PHE A 24 -18.30 3.02 16.35
CA PHE A 24 -17.91 3.27 17.74
C PHE A 24 -16.95 2.21 18.31
N GLN A 25 -17.14 0.95 17.92
CA GLN A 25 -16.24 -0.14 18.31
C GLN A 25 -14.89 -0.09 17.59
N SER A 26 -14.76 0.69 16.50
CA SER A 26 -13.56 0.73 15.66
C SER A 26 -13.12 -0.65 15.16
N SER A 27 -14.03 -1.63 15.11
CA SER A 27 -13.68 -3.03 14.84
C SER A 27 -13.41 -3.31 13.36
N LYS A 28 -13.94 -2.47 12.46
CA LYS A 28 -13.76 -2.58 11.00
C LYS A 28 -13.00 -1.42 10.37
N ARG A 29 -12.40 -0.53 11.16
CA ARG A 29 -11.62 0.58 10.60
C ARG A 29 -10.41 0.06 9.81
N TRP A 30 -10.01 0.81 8.81
CA TRP A 30 -8.75 0.59 8.09
C TRP A 30 -7.68 1.54 8.64
N ALA A 31 -6.47 1.36 8.14
CA ALA A 31 -5.31 2.21 8.39
C ALA A 31 -4.45 2.28 7.13
N LEU A 32 -3.70 3.37 6.98
CA LEU A 32 -2.61 3.43 6.02
C LEU A 32 -1.46 2.54 6.53
N PRO A 33 -0.80 1.75 5.67
CA PRO A 33 0.33 0.93 6.07
C PRO A 33 1.48 1.78 6.58
N SER A 34 2.28 1.23 7.49
CA SER A 34 3.53 1.88 7.91
C SER A 34 4.49 2.06 6.73
N ALA A 35 5.25 3.15 6.75
CA ALA A 35 6.32 3.36 5.80
C ALA A 35 7.35 2.21 5.85
N LEU A 36 7.96 1.91 4.70
CA LEU A 36 9.00 0.89 4.58
C LEU A 36 10.38 1.56 4.60
N PRO A 37 11.38 1.01 5.32
CA PRO A 37 12.74 1.53 5.27
C PRO A 37 13.29 1.47 3.84
N SER A 38 13.84 2.61 3.39
CA SER A 38 14.50 2.68 2.08
C SER A 38 15.86 1.98 2.10
N ALA A 39 16.54 1.89 3.25
CA ALA A 39 17.83 1.22 3.38
C ALA A 39 17.70 -0.06 4.23
N VAL A 40 18.56 -1.06 3.99
CA VAL A 40 18.51 -2.35 4.71
C VAL A 40 18.65 -2.18 6.22
N ASN A 41 19.53 -1.27 6.65
CA ASN A 41 19.76 -0.94 8.06
C ASN A 41 19.03 0.33 8.51
N GLY A 42 18.12 0.85 7.69
CA GLY A 42 17.36 2.05 7.97
C GLY A 42 16.13 1.81 8.84
N THR A 43 15.57 2.91 9.33
CA THR A 43 14.24 2.96 9.92
C THR A 43 13.32 3.80 9.03
N ALA A 44 12.03 3.53 9.08
CA ALA A 44 11.02 4.35 8.43
C ALA A 44 10.03 4.87 9.47
N VAL A 45 9.62 6.11 9.29
CA VAL A 45 8.66 6.80 10.15
C VAL A 45 7.50 7.28 9.30
N GLY A 46 6.29 7.17 9.83
CA GLY A 46 5.07 7.57 9.15
C GLY A 46 4.44 6.42 8.36
N THR A 47 3.64 6.79 7.37
CA THR A 47 2.84 5.87 6.55
C THR A 47 3.43 5.75 5.16
N LEU A 48 3.13 4.65 4.48
CA LEU A 48 3.42 4.49 3.07
C LEU A 48 2.79 5.67 2.30
N ARG A 49 3.53 6.19 1.32
CA ARG A 49 3.02 7.28 0.47
C ARG A 49 2.30 6.70 -0.74
N PRO A 50 1.24 7.36 -1.24
CA PRO A 50 0.61 6.98 -2.48
C PRO A 50 1.62 7.02 -3.63
N TYR A 51 1.50 6.10 -4.57
CA TYR A 51 2.42 5.99 -5.71
C TYR A 51 1.67 5.81 -7.02
N TYR A 52 2.28 6.29 -8.10
CA TYR A 52 1.70 6.19 -9.42
C TYR A 52 1.94 4.81 -10.03
N VAL A 53 0.92 4.25 -10.67
CA VAL A 53 0.98 2.96 -11.33
C VAL A 53 0.04 2.94 -12.53
N LEU A 54 0.46 2.26 -13.59
CA LEU A 54 -0.39 1.93 -14.73
C LEU A 54 -1.01 0.56 -14.46
N LEU A 55 -2.34 0.49 -14.34
CA LEU A 55 -3.05 -0.77 -14.11
C LEU A 55 -4.46 -0.73 -14.69
N LYS A 56 -5.03 -1.91 -14.95
CA LYS A 56 -6.44 -2.05 -15.31
C LYS A 56 -7.25 -2.27 -14.03
N LEU A 57 -8.09 -1.29 -13.69
CA LEU A 57 -8.95 -1.38 -12.51
C LEU A 57 -10.09 -2.39 -12.71
N PRO A 58 -10.60 -3.03 -11.64
CA PRO A 58 -11.80 -3.84 -11.74
C PRO A 58 -12.97 -3.07 -12.36
N GLY A 59 -13.54 -3.63 -13.42
CA GLY A 59 -14.63 -3.04 -14.20
C GLY A 59 -14.20 -2.11 -15.34
N ASP A 60 -12.90 -1.79 -15.47
CA ASP A 60 -12.40 -0.99 -16.58
C ASP A 60 -12.03 -1.87 -17.79
N THR A 61 -12.22 -1.32 -18.99
CA THR A 61 -11.92 -2.01 -20.25
C THR A 61 -10.47 -1.83 -20.72
N SER A 62 -9.74 -0.88 -20.14
CA SER A 62 -8.35 -0.56 -20.49
C SER A 62 -7.55 -0.20 -19.24
N GLU A 63 -6.22 -0.23 -19.38
CA GLU A 63 -5.30 0.31 -18.37
C GLU A 63 -5.55 1.81 -18.14
N GLN A 64 -5.24 2.24 -16.93
CA GLN A 64 -5.43 3.59 -16.43
C GLN A 64 -4.17 4.01 -15.67
N PHE A 65 -3.72 5.25 -15.87
CA PHE A 65 -2.71 5.82 -15.00
C PHE A 65 -3.38 6.34 -13.73
N VAL A 66 -2.99 5.78 -12.58
CA VAL A 66 -3.62 6.09 -11.30
C VAL A 66 -2.59 6.33 -10.21
N LEU A 67 -2.96 7.16 -9.24
CA LEU A 67 -2.29 7.22 -7.95
C LEU A 67 -2.94 6.16 -7.05
N PHE A 68 -2.15 5.33 -6.38
CA PHE A 68 -2.60 4.15 -5.64
C PHE A 68 -2.21 4.24 -4.17
N GLU A 69 -3.15 3.92 -3.27
CA GLU A 69 -2.94 3.86 -1.83
C GLU A 69 -3.53 2.56 -1.25
N PRO A 70 -2.71 1.66 -0.68
CA PRO A 70 -3.19 0.45 -0.02
C PRO A 70 -3.76 0.74 1.38
N PHE A 71 -4.62 -0.16 1.87
CA PHE A 71 -5.12 -0.15 3.24
C PHE A 71 -4.88 -1.49 3.93
N THR A 72 -4.51 -1.42 5.22
CA THR A 72 -4.42 -2.57 6.13
C THR A 72 -5.32 -2.37 7.34
N PRO A 73 -5.64 -3.43 8.10
CA PRO A 73 -6.19 -3.26 9.44
C PRO A 73 -5.13 -2.63 10.37
N PRO A 74 -5.53 -1.84 11.38
CA PRO A 74 -4.61 -1.31 12.37
C PRO A 74 -3.75 -2.42 12.99
N GLY A 75 -2.42 -2.23 12.94
CA GLY A 75 -1.46 -3.18 13.52
C GLY A 75 -1.33 -4.52 12.80
N ARG A 76 -1.93 -4.69 11.61
CA ARG A 76 -1.79 -5.90 10.79
C ARG A 76 -1.06 -5.61 9.48
N GLY A 77 -0.36 -6.63 8.98
CA GLY A 77 0.42 -6.55 7.74
C GLY A 77 -0.41 -6.76 6.47
N ASN A 78 -1.51 -7.51 6.57
CA ASN A 78 -2.28 -7.96 5.41
C ASN A 78 -3.15 -6.82 4.87
N MET A 79 -3.22 -6.70 3.54
CA MET A 79 -4.09 -5.75 2.87
C MET A 79 -5.55 -6.19 2.93
N VAL A 80 -6.43 -5.21 3.06
CA VAL A 80 -7.90 -5.42 3.06
C VAL A 80 -8.62 -4.58 2.02
N ALA A 81 -7.98 -3.52 1.54
CA ALA A 81 -8.52 -2.65 0.52
C ALA A 81 -7.39 -1.84 -0.13
N TYR A 82 -7.74 -1.10 -1.18
CA TYR A 82 -6.94 -0.01 -1.73
C TYR A 82 -7.84 1.08 -2.31
N MET A 83 -7.29 2.29 -2.43
CA MET A 83 -7.91 3.42 -3.09
C MET A 83 -7.06 3.85 -4.28
N THR A 84 -7.71 4.31 -5.34
CA THR A 84 -7.05 4.92 -6.49
C THR A 84 -7.62 6.30 -6.80
N ALA A 85 -6.77 7.19 -7.31
CA ALA A 85 -7.16 8.46 -7.90
C ALA A 85 -6.76 8.49 -9.38
N GLY A 86 -7.74 8.70 -10.27
CA GLY A 86 -7.48 8.75 -11.70
C GLY A 86 -6.53 9.89 -12.10
N SER A 87 -5.59 9.60 -13.01
CA SER A 87 -4.60 10.55 -13.53
C SER A 87 -4.63 10.68 -15.05
N ASP A 88 -5.66 10.12 -15.70
CA ASP A 88 -5.91 10.25 -17.13
C ASP A 88 -6.92 11.38 -17.43
N PRO A 89 -6.84 11.99 -18.63
CA PRO A 89 -7.86 12.93 -19.11
C PRO A 89 -9.28 12.38 -18.94
N GLY A 90 -10.17 13.19 -18.37
CA GLY A 90 -11.55 12.83 -18.07
C GLY A 90 -11.75 12.05 -16.77
N LYS A 91 -10.68 11.61 -16.10
CA LYS A 91 -10.74 10.89 -14.81
C LYS A 91 -9.88 11.50 -13.69
N TYR A 92 -9.30 12.68 -13.93
CA TYR A 92 -8.45 13.36 -12.94
C TYR A 92 -9.11 13.50 -11.57
N GLY A 93 -8.43 12.99 -10.55
CA GLY A 93 -8.85 13.10 -9.15
C GLY A 93 -10.08 12.27 -8.78
N GLN A 94 -10.63 11.46 -9.70
CA GLN A 94 -11.74 10.57 -9.38
C GLN A 94 -11.24 9.46 -8.45
N LEU A 95 -11.76 9.46 -7.22
CA LEU A 95 -11.42 8.46 -6.21
C LEU A 95 -12.29 7.20 -6.37
N ARG A 96 -11.65 6.04 -6.35
CA ARG A 96 -12.32 4.74 -6.30
C ARG A 96 -11.68 3.89 -5.21
N ALA A 97 -12.49 3.23 -4.40
CA ALA A 97 -12.02 2.32 -3.35
C ALA A 97 -12.49 0.89 -3.66
N PHE A 98 -11.60 -0.07 -3.44
CA PHE A 98 -11.85 -1.48 -3.68
C PHE A 98 -11.50 -2.26 -2.42
N GLN A 99 -12.41 -3.11 -1.98
CA GLN A 99 -12.24 -3.96 -0.82
C GLN A 99 -12.08 -5.41 -1.25
N PHE A 100 -11.12 -6.11 -0.68
CA PHE A 100 -10.95 -7.55 -0.91
C PHE A 100 -12.05 -8.36 -0.21
N PRO A 101 -12.44 -9.52 -0.76
CA PRO A 101 -13.39 -10.42 -0.11
C PRO A 101 -12.97 -10.78 1.32
N THR A 102 -13.94 -10.88 2.22
CA THR A 102 -13.66 -11.33 3.59
C THR A 102 -13.15 -12.76 3.60
N GLY A 103 -12.02 -13.00 4.29
CA GLY A 103 -11.40 -14.32 4.40
C GLY A 103 -10.24 -14.54 3.43
N GLU A 104 -10.05 -13.67 2.43
CA GLU A 104 -8.84 -13.66 1.64
C GLU A 104 -7.68 -13.07 2.42
N ASN A 105 -6.51 -13.70 2.28
CA ASN A 105 -5.27 -13.22 2.85
C ASN A 105 -4.41 -12.61 1.75
N VAL A 106 -4.52 -11.29 1.60
CA VAL A 106 -3.71 -10.52 0.63
C VAL A 106 -2.51 -9.95 1.36
N ASP A 107 -1.31 -10.31 0.92
CA ASP A 107 -0.07 -9.79 1.51
C ASP A 107 0.02 -8.27 1.33
N GLY A 108 0.27 -7.55 2.41
CA GLY A 108 0.49 -6.11 2.34
C GLY A 108 1.95 -5.70 2.18
N PRO A 109 2.22 -4.38 2.08
CA PRO A 109 3.54 -3.86 1.72
C PRO A 109 4.67 -4.37 2.64
N SER A 110 4.42 -4.42 3.96
CA SER A 110 5.43 -4.87 4.93
C SER A 110 5.67 -6.38 4.86
N GLN A 111 4.65 -7.18 4.55
CA GLN A 111 4.79 -8.62 4.36
C GLN A 111 5.57 -8.93 3.09
N VAL A 112 5.21 -8.34 1.96
CA VAL A 112 5.94 -8.51 0.70
C VAL A 112 7.40 -8.08 0.85
N ARG A 113 7.67 -6.94 1.51
CA ARG A 113 9.06 -6.52 1.81
C ARG A 113 9.79 -7.56 2.66
N SER A 114 9.13 -8.14 3.66
CA SER A 114 9.71 -9.17 4.51
C SER A 114 10.02 -10.45 3.73
N LEU A 115 9.10 -10.89 2.87
CA LEU A 115 9.28 -12.06 1.99
C LEU A 115 10.48 -11.85 1.05
N ILE A 116 10.59 -10.68 0.42
CA ILE A 116 11.75 -10.32 -0.42
C ILE A 116 13.06 -10.42 0.38
N ARG A 117 13.09 -9.93 1.63
CA ARG A 117 14.30 -9.99 2.47
C ARG A 117 14.64 -11.41 2.95
N GLN A 118 13.64 -12.27 3.08
CA GLN A 118 13.81 -13.65 3.54
C GLN A 118 14.18 -14.60 2.40
N ASP A 119 13.96 -14.21 1.14
CA ASP A 119 14.43 -14.98 -0.01
C ASP A 119 15.94 -15.23 0.11
N PRO A 120 16.41 -16.49 0.07
CA PRO A 120 17.82 -16.81 0.30
C PRO A 120 18.77 -16.14 -0.70
N THR A 121 18.34 -16.01 -1.97
CA THR A 121 19.13 -15.39 -3.03
C THR A 121 19.27 -13.90 -2.78
N VAL A 122 18.17 -13.22 -2.44
CA VAL A 122 18.17 -11.80 -2.12
C VAL A 122 18.95 -11.53 -0.83
N SER A 123 18.68 -12.28 0.23
CA SER A 123 19.33 -12.12 1.54
C SER A 123 20.85 -12.26 1.47
N GLN A 124 21.34 -13.22 0.69
CA GLN A 124 22.77 -13.38 0.44
C GLN A 124 23.36 -12.14 -0.26
N GLN A 125 22.69 -11.62 -1.28
CA GLN A 125 23.14 -10.42 -1.99
C GLN A 125 23.12 -9.17 -1.10
N LEU A 126 22.03 -8.96 -0.34
CA LEU A 126 21.95 -7.84 0.61
C LEU A 126 23.10 -7.88 1.62
N THR A 127 23.40 -9.07 2.15
CA THR A 127 24.49 -9.26 3.09
C THR A 127 25.86 -8.97 2.47
N LEU A 128 26.08 -9.31 1.20
CA LEU A 128 27.35 -9.05 0.49
C LEU A 128 27.52 -7.57 0.11
N LEU A 129 26.44 -6.94 -0.35
CA LEU A 129 26.45 -5.55 -0.83
C LEU A 129 26.38 -4.53 0.30
N SER A 130 25.85 -4.92 1.46
CA SER A 130 25.73 -4.08 2.66
C SER A 130 26.87 -4.31 3.67
N GLN A 131 28.11 -4.39 3.20
CA GLN A 131 29.30 -4.55 4.05
C GLN A 131 30.22 -3.34 4.03
N ARG A 132 31.12 -3.27 5.02
CA ARG A 132 32.26 -2.33 5.05
C ARG A 132 31.86 -0.86 4.86
N GLY A 133 30.75 -0.45 5.48
CA GLY A 133 30.25 0.92 5.43
C GLY A 133 29.36 1.23 4.22
N SER A 134 29.08 0.25 3.36
CA SER A 134 28.04 0.32 2.32
C SER A 134 26.69 -0.16 2.88
N ASP A 135 25.60 0.45 2.43
CA ASP A 135 24.23 0.02 2.72
C ASP A 135 23.44 -0.07 1.41
N VAL A 136 22.59 -1.09 1.30
CA VAL A 136 21.75 -1.27 0.11
C VAL A 136 20.49 -0.44 0.27
N ILE A 137 20.14 0.30 -0.78
CA ILE A 137 18.93 1.09 -0.86
C ILE A 137 17.92 0.32 -1.73
N PHE A 138 16.76 0.03 -1.16
CA PHE A 138 15.60 -0.48 -1.87
C PHE A 138 14.94 0.64 -2.68
N GLY A 139 14.47 0.28 -3.87
CA GLY A 139 13.47 1.07 -4.57
C GLY A 139 12.08 0.97 -3.92
N ASP A 140 11.16 1.73 -4.49
CA ASP A 140 9.76 1.72 -4.09
C ASP A 140 9.12 0.35 -4.32
N LEU A 141 8.23 -0.04 -3.41
CA LEU A 141 7.45 -1.25 -3.53
C LEU A 141 6.12 -0.89 -4.20
N LEU A 142 5.93 -1.36 -5.43
CA LEU A 142 4.69 -1.19 -6.18
C LEU A 142 3.86 -2.46 -6.10
N ILE A 143 2.61 -2.32 -5.69
CA ILE A 143 1.63 -3.41 -5.70
C ILE A 143 0.82 -3.28 -6.98
N VAL A 144 0.95 -4.27 -7.84
CA VAL A 144 0.27 -4.32 -9.13
C VAL A 144 -0.68 -5.52 -9.11
N PRO A 145 -2.00 -5.30 -9.16
CA PRO A 145 -2.96 -6.40 -9.34
C PRO A 145 -2.66 -7.14 -10.64
N ILE A 146 -2.60 -8.47 -10.59
CA ILE A 146 -2.43 -9.34 -11.75
C ILE A 146 -3.74 -10.09 -12.03
N GLU A 147 -4.04 -10.33 -13.31
CA GLU A 147 -5.17 -11.15 -13.76
C GLU A 147 -4.85 -12.66 -13.66
#